data_AF-A0A3M9ZUN3-F1
#
_entry.id   AF-A0A3M9ZUN3-F1
#
_cell.length_a   1.000
_cell.length_b   1.000
_cell.length_c   1.000
_cell.angle_alpha   90.00
_cell.angle_beta   90.00
_cell.angle_gamma   90.00
#
_symmetry.space_group_name_H-M   'P 1'
#
loop_
_entity.id
_entity.type
_entity.pdbx_description
1 polymer ?
#
loop_
_entity_poly.entity_id
_entity_poly.type
_entity_poly.pdbx_seq_one_letter_code
_entity_poly.pdbx_strand_id
1 'polypeptide(L)' 'MGYMRNHLATVVCGAFAGVLSALWPILSSAYPSLHLVFVMAVPIMWFIVFTCWMAQKSTDYMHSRHEPQRYSSAAV' A
#
# COMPACT_ATOMS: atom_id res chain seq x y z
N MET A 1 18.42 2.45 -1.24
CA MET A 1 17.24 1.80 -1.86
C MET A 1 16.39 2.89 -2.50
N GLY A 2 15.86 2.66 -3.72
CA GLY A 2 15.28 3.69 -4.60
C GLY A 2 14.24 4.61 -3.97
N TYR A 3 13.90 5.71 -4.66
CA TYR A 3 13.22 6.92 -4.14
C TYR A 3 11.98 6.68 -3.23
N MET A 4 11.33 5.52 -3.32
CA MET A 4 10.14 5.15 -2.53
C MET A 4 10.34 3.98 -1.52
N ARG A 5 11.58 3.58 -1.20
CA ARG A 5 11.91 2.58 -0.15
C ARG A 5 10.91 1.40 -0.05
N ASN A 6 10.80 0.58 -1.09
CA ASN A 6 9.96 -0.64 -1.09
C ASN A 6 8.43 -0.42 -0.89
N HIS A 7 7.94 0.82 -0.85
CA HIS A 7 6.51 1.13 -0.69
C HIS A 7 5.70 1.14 -1.99
N LEU A 8 6.32 0.70 -3.09
CA LEU A 8 5.74 0.80 -4.43
C LEU A 8 4.42 0.02 -4.54
N ALA A 9 4.31 -1.14 -3.88
CA ALA A 9 3.06 -1.90 -3.84
C ALA A 9 1.93 -1.15 -3.12
N THR A 10 2.22 -0.49 -1.99
CA THR A 10 1.21 0.30 -1.27
C THR A 10 0.76 1.50 -2.08
N VAL A 11 1.68 2.17 -2.78
CA VAL A 11 1.36 3.32 -3.62
C VAL A 11 0.52 2.92 -4.82
N VAL A 12 0.87 1.83 -5.51
CA VAL A 12 0.10 1.35 -6.67
C VAL A 12 -1.29 0.88 -6.25
N CYS A 13 -1.40 0.07 -5.19
CA CYS A 13 -2.69 -0.35 -4.65
C CYS A 13 -3.51 0.84 -4.15
N GLY A 14 -2.88 1.83 -3.50
CA GLY A 14 -3.53 3.03 -2.99
C GLY A 14 -4.07 3.92 -4.12
N ALA A 15 -3.30 4.11 -5.19
CA ALA A 15 -3.74 4.83 -6.37
C ALA A 15 -4.95 4.14 -7.02
N PHE A 16 -4.90 2.82 -7.16
CA PHE A 16 -6.01 2.04 -7.71
C PHE A 16 -7.28 2.12 -6.84
N ALA A 17 -7.13 2.00 -5.51
CA ALA A 17 -8.23 2.17 -4.57
C ALA A 17 -8.84 3.58 -4.66
N GLY A 18 -8.00 4.62 -4.75
CA GLY A 18 -8.45 6.00 -4.94
C GLY A 18 -9.24 6.20 -6.24
N VAL A 19 -8.76 5.66 -7.35
CA VAL A 19 -9.48 5.70 -8.64
C VAL A 19 -10.82 5.00 -8.55
N LEU A 20 -10.88 3.81 -7.95
CA LEU A 20 -12.15 3.08 -7.74
C LEU A 20 -13.14 3.88 -6.88
N SER A 21 -12.66 4.49 -5.78
CA SER A 21 -13.50 5.35 -4.93
C SER A 21 -14.00 6.59 -5.67
N ALA A 22 -13.18 7.24 -6.48
CA ALA A 22 -13.57 8.41 -7.26
C ALA A 22 -14.55 8.07 -8.39
N LEU A 23 -14.41 6.88 -9.00
CA LEU A 23 -15.25 6.42 -10.09
C LEU A 23 -16.64 5.96 -9.63
N TRP A 24 -16.79 5.63 -8.34
CA TRP A 24 -18.04 5.15 -7.75
C TRP A 24 -19.25 6.06 -8.04
N PRO A 25 -19.29 7.37 -7.66
CA PRO A 25 -20.46 8.21 -7.87
C PRO A 25 -20.85 8.34 -9.36
N ILE A 26 -19.87 8.32 -10.25
CA ILE A 26 -20.08 8.44 -11.71
C ILE A 26 -20.77 7.19 -12.24
N LEU A 27 -20.26 5.99 -11.92
CA LEU A 27 -20.83 4.74 -12.40
C LEU A 27 -22.15 4.37 -11.71
N SER A 28 -22.29 4.65 -10.41
CA SER A 28 -23.52 4.35 -9.68
C SER A 28 -24.69 5.24 -10.06
N SER A 29 -24.44 6.45 -10.57
CA SER A 29 -25.51 7.33 -11.07
C SER A 29 -26.04 6.88 -12.43
N ALA A 30 -25.18 6.36 -13.31
CA ALA A 30 -25.58 5.79 -14.60
C ALA A 30 -26.18 4.38 -14.47
N TYR A 31 -25.70 3.58 -13.53
CA TYR A 31 -26.10 2.19 -13.34
C TYR A 31 -26.25 1.85 -11.85
N PRO A 32 -27.48 1.94 -11.29
CA PRO A 32 -27.74 1.70 -9.87
C PRO A 32 -27.33 0.29 -9.41
N SER A 33 -27.40 -0.71 -10.28
CA SER A 33 -27.01 -2.09 -9.98
C SER A 33 -25.53 -2.24 -9.62
N LEU A 34 -24.66 -1.34 -10.11
CA LEU A 34 -23.22 -1.37 -9.79
C LEU A 34 -22.94 -0.86 -8.37
N HIS A 35 -23.89 -0.18 -7.72
CA HIS A 35 -23.70 0.36 -6.38
C HIS A 35 -23.31 -0.73 -5.36
N LEU A 36 -23.95 -1.90 -5.43
CA LEU A 36 -23.63 -3.05 -4.58
C LEU A 36 -22.19 -3.53 -4.78
N VAL A 37 -21.72 -3.55 -6.04
CA VAL A 37 -20.35 -3.96 -6.37
C VAL A 37 -19.35 -2.99 -5.78
N PHE A 38 -19.58 -1.67 -5.91
CA PHE A 38 -18.69 -0.65 -5.34
C PHE A 38 -18.70 -0.64 -3.81
N VAL A 39 -19.86 -0.85 -3.17
CA VAL A 39 -19.99 -0.97 -1.70
C VAL A 39 -19.08 -2.07 -1.14
N MET A 40 -18.90 -3.18 -1.86
CA MET A 40 -18.02 -4.27 -1.42
C MET A 40 -16.59 -4.09 -1.90
N ALA A 41 -16.39 -3.70 -3.16
CA ALA A 41 -15.08 -3.60 -3.78
C ALA A 41 -14.21 -2.49 -3.18
N VAL A 42 -14.78 -1.32 -2.89
CA VAL A 42 -14.04 -0.18 -2.32
C VAL A 42 -13.42 -0.50 -0.96
N PRO A 43 -14.16 -0.97 0.05
CA PRO A 43 -13.57 -1.31 1.34
C PRO A 43 -12.58 -2.48 1.25
N ILE A 44 -12.84 -3.50 0.42
CA ILE A 44 -11.90 -4.61 0.19
C ILE A 44 -10.58 -4.08 -0.38
N MET A 45 -10.63 -3.11 -1.29
CA MET A 45 -9.41 -2.54 -1.86
C MET A 45 -8.62 -1.71 -0.87
N TRP A 46 -9.30 -0.90 -0.06
CA TRP A 46 -8.64 -0.19 1.04
C TRP A 46 -8.05 -1.15 2.09
N PHE A 47 -8.68 -2.30 2.33
CA PHE A 47 -8.14 -3.34 3.19
C PHE A 47 -6.85 -3.97 2.65
N ILE A 48 -6.78 -4.23 1.33
CA ILE A 48 -5.56 -4.72 0.68
C ILE A 48 -4.44 -3.67 0.72
N VAL A 49 -4.76 -2.38 0.52
CA VAL A 49 -3.80 -1.27 0.68
C VAL A 49 -3.19 -1.28 2.09
N PHE A 50 -4.03 -1.43 3.12
CA PHE A 50 -3.57 -1.53 4.50
C PHE A 50 -2.69 -2.76 4.73
N THR A 51 -3.05 -3.90 4.14
CA THR A 51 -2.25 -5.14 4.22
C THR A 51 -0.89 -4.99 3.54
N CYS A 52 -0.81 -4.37 2.36
CA CYS A 52 0.45 -4.07 1.68
C CYS A 52 1.34 -3.13 2.50
N TRP A 53 0.73 -2.15 3.17
CA TRP A 53 1.45 -1.25 4.07
C TRP A 53 2.03 -1.98 5.28
N MET A 54 1.24 -2.83 5.95
CA MET A 54 1.70 -3.65 7.07
C MET A 54 2.86 -4.59 6.68
N ALA A 55 2.77 -5.23 5.51
CA ALA A 55 3.81 -6.13 5.00
C ALA A 55 5.16 -5.42 4.82
N GLN A 56 5.13 -4.17 4.32
CA GLN A 56 6.34 -3.36 4.16
C GLN A 56 6.94 -2.99 5.51
N LYS A 57 6.11 -2.56 6.47
CA LYS A 57 6.58 -2.26 7.84
C LYS A 57 7.23 -3.48 8.49
N SER A 58 6.66 -4.67 8.34
CA SER A 58 7.25 -5.92 8.85
C SER A 58 8.65 -6.19 8.28
N THR A 59 8.83 -5.99 6.97
CA THR A 59 10.13 -6.16 6.31
C THR A 59 11.16 -5.17 6.85
N ASP A 60 10.77 -3.91 7.03
CA ASP A 60 11.65 -2.86 7.60
C ASP A 60 12.05 -3.19 9.04
N TYR A 61 11.14 -3.72 9.87
CA TYR A 61 11.46 -4.15 11.24
C TYR A 61 12.48 -5.29 11.28
N MET A 62 12.42 -6.24 10.34
CA MET A 62 13.35 -7.37 10.29
C MET A 62 14.75 -6.96 9.78
N HIS A 63 14.83 -6.08 8.78
CA HIS A 63 16.11 -5.57 8.27
C HIS A 63 16.80 -4.62 9.25
N SER A 64 16.05 -3.91 10.09
CA SER A 64 16.60 -3.06 11.16
C SER A 64 17.24 -3.84 12.31
N ARG A 65 16.98 -5.15 12.44
CA ARG A 65 17.61 -6.02 13.45
C ARG A 65 18.94 -6.64 13.00
N HIS A 66 19.33 -6.43 11.74
CA HIS A 66 20.56 -6.98 11.15
C HIS A 66 21.47 -5.89 10.58
N GLU A 67 21.46 -4.68 11.14
CA GLU A 67 22.67 -3.86 11.06
C GLU A 67 23.71 -4.48 12.01
N PRO A 68 24.75 -5.20 11.51
CA PRO A 68 25.94 -5.35 12.33
C PRO A 68 26.42 -3.94 12.65
N GLN A 69 26.73 -3.68 13.92
CA GLN A 69 27.41 -2.47 14.33
C GLN A 69 28.58 -2.22 13.36
N ARG A 70 28.44 -1.25 12.45
CA ARG A 70 29.60 -0.59 11.86
C ARG A 70 30.19 0.31 12.93
N TYR A 71 30.85 -0.31 13.90
CA TYR A 71 31.88 0.34 14.70
C TYR A 71 33.18 -0.45 14.47
N SER A 72 34.26 0.28 14.22
CA SER A 72 35.65 -0.18 14.33
C SER A 72 36.31 -0.94 13.17
N SER A 73 36.40 -0.35 11.97
CA SER A 73 37.46 -0.75 10.99
C SER A 73 37.98 0.38 10.09
N ALA A 74 37.73 1.66 10.41
CA ALA A 74 38.36 2.80 9.75
C ALA A 74 39.50 3.43 10.60
N ALA A 75 40.03 2.66 11.56
CA ALA A 75 41.16 3.04 12.40
C ALA A 75 42.23 1.95 12.33
N VAL A 76 42.76 1.68 11.13
CA VAL A 76 44.13 1.18 10.87
C VAL A 76 44.55 1.71 9.50
#